data_AF-A0A2G3E2M8-F1
#
_entry.id   AF-A0A2G3E2M8-F1
#
_cell.length_a   1.000
_cell.length_b   1.000
_cell.length_c   1.000
_cell.angle_alpha   90.00
_cell.angle_beta   90.00
_cell.angle_gamma   90.00
#
_symmetry.space_group_name_H-M   'P 1'
#
loop_
_entity.id
_entity.type
_entity.pdbx_description
1 polymer ?
#
loop_
_entity_poly.entity_id
_entity_poly.type
_entity_poly.pdbx_seq_one_letter_code
_entity_poly.pdbx_strand_id
1 'polypeptide(L)'
;MQEWTEKQQALRDEIMHQRHYTIDQTGKTDTYIRAWTMIKNSAEQGVTWFGMKHRKKVLIRYMEDLNLYAYVEADEESKAVYYEQWEDFACKIMDLCFRDKTYGSAMFGLLPISKEALVNKVIHDIALATIEYPEKFGLESYFSVLNGILMKQLEIHKEVILKEEV
;
A
#
# COMPACT_ATOMS: atom_id res chain seq x y z
N MET A 1 0.21 -4.53 -24.18
CA MET A 1 -0.78 -3.65 -23.53
C MET A 1 -2.04 -4.47 -23.42
N GLN A 2 -2.60 -4.63 -22.22
CA GLN A 2 -3.87 -5.35 -22.07
C GLN A 2 -4.98 -4.53 -22.73
N GLU A 3 -5.81 -5.17 -23.56
CA GLU A 3 -6.98 -4.53 -24.13
C GLU A 3 -8.11 -4.59 -23.09
N TRP A 4 -8.61 -3.42 -22.70
CA TRP A 4 -9.69 -3.28 -21.72
C TRP A 4 -11.04 -3.18 -22.45
N THR A 5 -12.09 -3.78 -21.88
CA THR A 5 -13.46 -3.50 -22.32
C THR A 5 -13.82 -2.05 -22.03
N GLU A 6 -14.87 -1.51 -22.67
CA GLU A 6 -15.35 -0.15 -22.40
C GLU A 6 -15.70 0.06 -20.92
N LYS A 7 -16.29 -0.96 -20.29
CA LYS A 7 -16.61 -0.97 -18.86
C LYS A 7 -15.34 -0.92 -18.00
N GLN A 8 -14.34 -1.76 -18.31
CA GLN A 8 -13.07 -1.76 -17.58
C GLN A 8 -12.32 -0.44 -17.75
N GLN A 9 -12.35 0.14 -18.96
CA GLN A 9 -11.73 1.43 -19.23
C GLN A 9 -12.40 2.56 -18.43
N ALA A 10 -13.73 2.60 -18.41
CA ALA A 10 -14.47 3.58 -17.62
C ALA A 10 -14.18 3.47 -16.11
N LEU A 11 -14.17 2.24 -15.57
CA LEU A 11 -13.79 2.00 -14.17
C LEU A 11 -12.35 2.43 -13.88
N ARG A 12 -11.44 2.13 -14.80
CA ARG A 12 -10.03 2.52 -14.68
C ARG A 12 -9.87 4.04 -14.62
N ASP A 13 -10.58 4.76 -15.47
CA ASP A 13 -10.57 6.22 -15.51
C ASP A 13 -11.18 6.81 -14.23
N GLU A 14 -12.25 6.20 -13.71
CA GLU A 14 -12.85 6.58 -12.42
C GLU A 14 -11.86 6.41 -11.26
N ILE A 15 -11.23 5.24 -11.13
CA ILE A 15 -10.26 4.97 -10.05
C ILE A 15 -9.06 5.92 -10.17
N MET A 16 -8.55 6.14 -11.39
CA MET A 16 -7.44 7.07 -11.63
C MET A 16 -7.80 8.51 -11.24
N HIS A 17 -9.02 8.93 -11.52
CA HIS A 17 -9.54 10.22 -11.08
C HIS A 17 -9.59 10.28 -9.54
N GLN A 18 -10.25 9.32 -8.89
CA GLN A 18 -10.34 9.27 -7.42
C GLN A 18 -8.95 9.27 -6.75
N ARG A 19 -8.01 8.49 -7.30
CA ARG A 19 -6.67 8.32 -6.74
C ARG A 19 -5.80 9.59 -6.83
N HIS A 20 -5.87 10.33 -7.94
CA HIS A 20 -4.94 11.42 -8.25
C HIS A 20 -5.58 12.82 -8.30
N TYR A 21 -6.89 12.96 -8.11
CA TYR A 21 -7.58 14.26 -8.22
C TYR A 21 -7.69 15.01 -6.88
N THR A 22 -7.38 14.40 -5.74
CA THR A 22 -7.40 15.08 -4.44
C THR A 22 -6.21 16.05 -4.34
N ILE A 23 -6.47 17.35 -4.51
CA ILE A 23 -5.49 18.42 -4.30
C ILE A 23 -5.48 18.77 -2.81
N ASP A 24 -4.37 18.50 -2.12
CA ASP A 24 -4.11 19.09 -0.81
C ASP A 24 -3.20 20.32 -0.93
N GLN A 25 -2.87 20.95 0.21
CA GLN A 25 -2.04 22.17 0.25
C GLN A 25 -0.61 21.97 -0.28
N THR A 26 -0.20 20.73 -0.59
CA THR A 26 1.15 20.34 -1.04
C THR A 26 1.20 19.83 -2.49
N GLY A 27 0.05 19.53 -3.12
CA GLY A 27 -0.04 19.10 -4.51
C GLY A 27 -1.04 17.96 -4.75
N LYS A 28 -0.89 17.24 -5.87
CA LYS A 28 -1.62 15.99 -6.14
C LYS A 28 -1.03 14.88 -5.28
N THR A 29 -1.77 14.43 -4.27
CA THR A 29 -1.36 13.32 -3.41
C THR A 29 -2.00 12.03 -3.92
N ASP A 30 -1.19 11.01 -4.22
CA ASP A 30 -1.69 9.67 -4.53
C ASP A 30 -2.42 9.12 -3.30
N THR A 31 -3.74 8.97 -3.42
CA THR A 31 -4.61 8.63 -2.30
C THR A 31 -4.31 7.24 -1.74
N TYR A 32 -3.82 6.30 -2.57
CA TYR A 32 -3.41 4.97 -2.11
C TYR A 32 -2.15 5.06 -1.25
N ILE A 33 -1.15 5.85 -1.69
CA ILE A 33 0.09 6.09 -0.92
C ILE A 33 -0.24 6.78 0.42
N ARG A 34 -1.15 7.76 0.40
CA ARG A 34 -1.64 8.40 1.64
C ARG A 34 -2.28 7.39 2.58
N ALA A 35 -3.25 6.61 2.10
CA ALA A 35 -3.97 5.63 2.89
C ALA A 35 -3.01 4.61 3.51
N TRP A 36 -2.12 4.03 2.71
CA TRP A 36 -1.07 3.11 3.16
C TRP A 36 -0.22 3.70 4.29
N THR A 37 0.33 4.89 4.05
CA THR A 37 1.21 5.57 5.00
C THR A 37 0.49 5.84 6.31
N MET A 38 -0.77 6.26 6.26
CA MET A 38 -1.57 6.53 7.46
C MET A 38 -1.93 5.26 8.24
N ILE A 39 -2.22 4.15 7.55
CA ILE A 39 -2.44 2.85 8.20
C ILE A 39 -1.16 2.41 8.91
N LYS A 40 -0.03 2.40 8.21
CA LYS A 40 1.27 2.02 8.77
C LYS A 40 1.66 2.86 9.99
N ASN A 41 1.58 4.19 9.87
CA ASN A 41 1.88 5.10 10.98
C ASN A 41 0.93 4.90 12.16
N SER A 42 -0.34 4.55 11.91
CA SER A 42 -1.30 4.22 12.97
C SER A 42 -0.95 2.91 13.67
N ALA A 43 -0.40 1.94 12.93
CA ALA A 43 0.07 0.67 13.46
C ALA A 43 1.30 0.84 14.35
N GLU A 44 2.29 1.61 13.91
CA GLU A 44 3.54 1.92 14.63
C GLU A 44 3.29 2.65 15.97
N GLN A 45 2.27 3.52 16.02
CA GLN A 45 1.87 4.22 17.26
C GLN A 45 1.25 3.30 18.31
N GLY A 46 0.89 2.07 17.95
CA GLY A 46 0.18 1.13 18.82
C GLY A 46 -1.28 1.52 19.07
N VAL A 47 -2.04 0.58 19.64
CA VAL A 47 -3.45 0.77 19.98
C VAL A 47 -3.64 0.62 21.48
N THR A 48 -3.99 1.71 22.15
CA THR A 48 -4.57 1.65 23.50
C THR A 48 -6.07 1.35 23.39
N TRP A 49 -6.67 0.85 24.48
CA TRP A 49 -8.09 0.50 24.50
C TRP A 49 -9.02 1.71 24.32
N PHE A 50 -8.54 2.92 24.65
CA PHE A 50 -9.27 4.15 24.42
C PHE A 50 -9.17 4.57 22.95
N GLY A 51 -10.33 4.76 22.31
CA GLY A 51 -10.41 5.24 20.93
C GLY A 51 -10.45 4.16 19.84
N MET A 52 -10.55 2.86 20.18
CA MET A 52 -10.67 1.78 19.17
C MET A 52 -11.80 2.02 18.16
N LYS A 53 -12.98 2.49 18.62
CA LYS A 53 -14.12 2.78 17.73
C LYS A 53 -13.79 3.86 16.69
N HIS A 54 -13.09 4.92 17.13
CA HIS A 54 -12.65 5.98 16.23
C HIS A 54 -11.59 5.46 15.25
N ARG A 55 -10.59 4.72 15.74
CA ARG A 55 -9.54 4.11 14.90
C ARG A 55 -10.10 3.14 13.87
N LYS A 56 -11.07 2.29 14.24
CA LYS A 56 -11.78 1.42 13.30
C LYS A 56 -12.47 2.23 12.21
N LYS A 57 -13.17 3.32 12.57
CA LYS A 57 -13.81 4.22 11.59
C LYS A 57 -12.80 4.88 10.65
N VAL A 58 -11.63 5.27 11.17
CA VAL A 58 -10.54 5.84 10.37
C VAL A 58 -9.94 4.79 9.43
N LEU A 59 -9.70 3.57 9.91
CA LEU A 59 -9.23 2.46 9.08
C LEU A 59 -10.22 2.14 7.95
N ILE A 60 -11.52 2.10 8.23
CA ILE A 60 -12.56 1.88 7.21
C ILE A 60 -12.47 2.92 6.08
N ARG A 61 -12.21 4.20 6.41
CA ARG A 61 -11.99 5.24 5.39
C ARG A 61 -10.75 4.99 4.54
N TYR A 62 -9.66 4.51 5.15
CA TYR A 62 -8.47 4.14 4.38
C TYR A 62 -8.69 2.89 3.51
N MET A 63 -9.57 1.98 3.92
CA MET A 63 -9.97 0.84 3.09
C MET A 63 -10.84 1.27 1.91
N GLU A 64 -11.70 2.28 2.09
CA GLU A 64 -12.44 2.94 1.00
C GLU A 64 -11.47 3.63 0.04
N ASP A 65 -10.52 4.42 0.58
CA ASP A 65 -9.46 5.07 -0.20
C ASP A 65 -8.63 4.06 -1.01
N LEU A 66 -8.44 2.84 -0.52
CA LEU A 66 -7.73 1.74 -1.19
C LEU A 66 -8.63 0.89 -2.09
N ASN A 67 -9.92 1.20 -2.21
CA ASN A 67 -10.92 0.44 -2.96
C ASN A 67 -11.09 -1.04 -2.53
N LEU A 68 -10.81 -1.37 -1.27
CA LEU A 68 -10.89 -2.77 -0.79
C LEU A 68 -12.33 -3.30 -0.79
N TYR A 69 -13.31 -2.48 -0.39
CA TYR A 69 -14.72 -2.87 -0.41
C TYR A 69 -15.24 -3.01 -1.83
N ALA A 70 -14.94 -2.02 -2.68
CA ALA A 70 -15.34 -2.03 -4.08
C ALA A 70 -14.80 -3.28 -4.81
N TYR A 71 -13.56 -3.70 -4.52
CA TYR A 71 -13.00 -4.95 -5.04
C TYR A 71 -13.76 -6.21 -4.59
N VAL A 72 -14.18 -6.29 -3.32
CA VAL A 72 -14.93 -7.44 -2.79
C VAL A 72 -16.29 -7.58 -3.47
N GLU A 73 -16.94 -6.45 -3.78
CA GLU A 73 -18.26 -6.41 -4.42
C GLU A 73 -18.20 -6.50 -5.96
N ALA A 74 -17.01 -6.30 -6.55
CA ALA A 74 -16.82 -6.31 -7.99
C ALA A 74 -17.00 -7.71 -8.62
N ASP A 75 -17.50 -7.72 -9.86
CA ASP A 75 -17.45 -8.90 -10.72
C ASP A 75 -16.02 -9.22 -11.18
N GLU A 76 -15.79 -10.45 -11.65
CA GLU A 76 -14.47 -10.94 -12.06
C GLU A 76 -13.82 -10.11 -13.18
N GLU A 77 -14.62 -9.56 -14.10
CA GLU A 77 -14.11 -8.67 -15.15
C GLU A 77 -13.55 -7.37 -14.54
N SER A 78 -14.26 -6.79 -13.58
CA SER A 78 -13.90 -5.53 -12.94
C SER A 78 -12.73 -5.68 -11.95
N LYS A 79 -12.59 -6.85 -11.31
CA LYS A 79 -11.47 -7.16 -10.40
C LYS A 79 -10.09 -6.98 -11.04
N ALA A 80 -9.96 -7.24 -12.34
CA ALA A 80 -8.71 -7.04 -13.06
C ALA A 80 -8.24 -5.58 -13.05
N VAL A 81 -9.17 -4.61 -13.03
CA VAL A 81 -8.84 -3.18 -12.98
C VAL A 81 -8.26 -2.81 -11.61
N TYR A 82 -8.90 -3.22 -10.51
CA TYR A 82 -8.37 -2.99 -9.16
C TYR A 82 -6.99 -3.62 -8.97
N TYR A 83 -6.80 -4.82 -9.51
CA TYR A 83 -5.52 -5.52 -9.47
C TYR A 83 -4.42 -4.72 -10.19
N GLU A 84 -4.67 -4.18 -11.39
CA GLU A 84 -3.71 -3.31 -12.10
C GLU A 84 -3.39 -2.03 -11.32
N GLN A 85 -4.40 -1.42 -10.68
CA GLN A 85 -4.19 -0.22 -9.86
C GLN A 85 -3.36 -0.50 -8.61
N TRP A 86 -3.55 -1.66 -7.98
CA TRP A 86 -2.75 -2.08 -6.83
C TRP A 86 -1.34 -2.53 -7.23
N GLU A 87 -1.13 -3.10 -8.42
CA GLU A 87 0.22 -3.39 -8.93
C GLU A 87 1.00 -2.09 -9.20
N ASP A 88 0.39 -1.07 -9.83
CA ASP A 88 1.01 0.25 -10.00
C ASP A 88 1.34 0.91 -8.65
N PHE A 89 0.41 0.85 -7.69
CA PHE A 89 0.64 1.34 -6.34
C PHE A 89 1.77 0.60 -5.63
N ALA A 90 1.80 -0.73 -5.69
CA ALA A 90 2.85 -1.53 -5.08
C ALA A 90 4.22 -1.19 -5.70
N CYS A 91 4.30 -1.03 -7.01
CA CYS A 91 5.53 -0.57 -7.69
C CYS A 91 6.01 0.76 -7.11
N LYS A 92 5.12 1.75 -7.00
CA LYS A 92 5.45 3.07 -6.44
C LYS A 92 5.91 3.00 -4.98
N ILE A 93 5.27 2.20 -4.15
CA ILE A 93 5.70 1.99 -2.75
C ILE A 93 7.09 1.37 -2.70
N MET A 94 7.36 0.34 -3.50
CA MET A 94 8.70 -0.27 -3.53
C MET A 94 9.75 0.74 -4.01
N ASP A 95 9.47 1.49 -5.08
CA ASP A 95 10.37 2.55 -5.55
C ASP A 95 10.63 3.60 -4.46
N LEU A 96 9.61 4.02 -3.69
CA LEU A 96 9.78 4.94 -2.56
C LEU A 96 10.64 4.32 -1.45
N CYS A 97 10.38 3.07 -1.07
CA CYS A 97 11.12 2.40 0.00
C CYS A 97 12.60 2.15 -0.37
N PHE A 98 12.91 1.90 -1.64
CA PHE A 98 14.24 1.49 -2.07
C PHE A 98 15.06 2.57 -2.79
N ARG A 99 14.44 3.58 -3.40
CA ARG A 99 15.15 4.68 -4.09
C ARG A 99 15.27 5.94 -3.24
N ASP A 100 14.42 6.13 -2.24
CA ASP A 100 14.52 7.31 -1.37
C ASP A 100 15.67 7.12 -0.39
N LYS A 101 16.73 7.91 -0.58
CA LYS A 101 17.92 7.96 0.29
C LYS A 101 17.58 8.28 1.75
N THR A 102 16.36 8.76 2.03
CA THR A 102 15.86 9.06 3.38
C THR A 102 15.06 7.92 4.03
N TYR A 103 14.51 6.97 3.26
CA TYR A 103 13.80 5.80 3.84
C TYR A 103 14.77 4.84 4.56
N GLY A 104 16.01 4.78 4.06
CA GLY A 104 17.15 4.10 4.68
C GLY A 104 17.89 4.91 5.75
N SER A 105 17.52 6.18 6.00
CA SER A 105 18.23 7.06 6.93
C SER A 105 17.53 7.14 8.29
N ALA A 106 17.30 6.02 8.97
CA ALA A 106 16.92 6.07 10.39
C ALA A 106 17.18 4.74 11.15
N MET A 107 18.45 4.44 11.39
CA MET A 107 18.89 4.20 12.77
C MET A 107 20.30 4.80 12.93
N PHE A 108 20.40 5.84 13.75
CA PHE A 108 21.64 6.53 14.16
C PHE A 108 22.42 7.41 13.17
N GLY A 109 21.94 7.74 11.96
CA GLY A 109 22.57 8.81 11.13
C GLY A 109 24.08 8.63 10.85
N LEU A 110 24.63 7.44 11.09
CA LEU A 110 26.06 7.15 11.13
C LEU A 110 26.42 5.91 10.31
N LEU A 111 25.47 5.02 10.01
CA LEU A 111 25.71 3.81 9.22
C LEU A 111 24.55 3.55 8.25
N PRO A 112 24.82 3.26 6.96
CA PRO A 112 23.80 2.81 6.02
C PRO A 112 23.21 1.48 6.48
N ILE A 113 21.88 1.35 6.43
CA ILE A 113 21.18 0.08 6.65
C ILE A 113 21.56 -0.88 5.50
N SER A 114 21.83 -2.15 5.80
CA SER A 114 22.08 -3.15 4.74
C SER A 114 20.82 -3.33 3.88
N LYS A 115 21.00 -3.71 2.61
CA LYS A 115 19.86 -4.00 1.70
C LYS A 115 18.93 -5.06 2.30
N GLU A 116 19.48 -6.08 2.96
CA GLU A 116 18.72 -7.12 3.66
C GLU A 116 17.88 -6.56 4.82
N ALA A 117 18.46 -5.70 5.65
CA ALA A 117 17.72 -5.07 6.75
C ALA A 117 16.63 -4.11 6.24
N LEU A 118 16.86 -3.45 5.11
CA LEU A 118 15.85 -2.64 4.44
C LEU A 118 14.69 -3.49 3.90
N VAL A 119 14.98 -4.62 3.25
CA VAL A 119 13.95 -5.58 2.82
C VAL A 119 13.13 -6.07 4.02
N ASN A 120 13.77 -6.47 5.11
CA ASN A 120 13.07 -6.93 6.32
C ASN A 120 12.18 -5.83 6.92
N LYS A 121 12.62 -4.57 6.89
CA LYS A 121 11.79 -3.42 7.29
C LYS A 121 10.55 -3.31 6.41
N VAL A 122 10.69 -3.42 5.08
CA VAL A 122 9.54 -3.35 4.16
C VAL A 122 8.58 -4.54 4.39
N ILE A 123 9.08 -5.75 4.62
CA ILE A 123 8.23 -6.91 5.00
C ILE A 123 7.42 -6.58 6.26
N HIS A 124 8.08 -6.05 7.28
CA HIS A 124 7.41 -5.69 8.54
C HIS A 124 6.37 -4.59 8.33
N ASP A 125 6.70 -3.53 7.58
CA ASP A 125 5.78 -2.45 7.25
C ASP A 125 4.54 -2.98 6.50
N ILE A 126 4.73 -3.93 5.59
CA ILE A 126 3.62 -4.58 4.87
C ILE A 126 2.73 -5.35 5.84
N ALA A 127 3.33 -6.19 6.69
CA ALA A 127 2.60 -6.99 7.68
C ALA A 127 1.82 -6.09 8.66
N LEU A 128 2.43 -5.02 9.16
CA LEU A 128 1.77 -4.07 10.05
C LEU A 128 0.51 -3.47 9.42
N ALA A 129 0.60 -3.02 8.17
CA ALA A 129 -0.49 -2.29 7.54
C ALA A 129 -1.60 -3.18 6.96
N THR A 130 -1.27 -4.42 6.56
CA THR A 130 -2.24 -5.32 5.90
C THR A 130 -2.74 -6.46 6.79
N ILE A 131 -2.02 -6.82 7.84
CA ILE A 131 -2.34 -7.95 8.71
C ILE A 131 -2.55 -7.46 10.14
N GLU A 132 -1.49 -7.02 10.81
CA GLU A 132 -1.50 -6.84 12.27
C GLU A 132 -2.43 -5.71 12.74
N TYR A 133 -2.46 -4.58 12.02
CA TYR A 133 -3.34 -3.47 12.40
C TYR A 133 -4.81 -3.73 12.03
N PRO A 134 -5.16 -4.21 10.83
CA PRO A 134 -6.52 -4.62 10.51
C PRO A 134 -7.08 -5.74 11.39
N GLU A 135 -6.25 -6.72 11.80
CA GLU A 135 -6.65 -7.85 12.66
C GLU A 135 -7.21 -7.39 14.01
N LYS A 136 -6.65 -6.31 14.58
CA LYS A 136 -7.16 -5.69 15.82
C LYS A 136 -8.62 -5.24 15.72
N PHE A 137 -9.16 -5.14 14.51
CA PHE A 137 -10.53 -4.73 14.24
C PHE A 137 -11.37 -5.79 13.50
N GLY A 138 -10.79 -6.97 13.19
CA GLY A 138 -11.39 -8.05 12.39
C GLY A 138 -11.62 -7.64 10.94
N LEU A 139 -10.64 -6.98 10.31
CA LEU A 139 -10.74 -6.42 8.96
C LEU A 139 -9.61 -6.91 8.02
N GLU A 140 -8.71 -7.77 8.49
CA GLU A 140 -7.54 -8.28 7.78
C GLU A 140 -7.89 -9.03 6.49
N SER A 141 -9.04 -9.72 6.44
CA SER A 141 -9.47 -10.47 5.25
C SER A 141 -9.60 -9.59 4.00
N TYR A 142 -10.01 -8.32 4.16
CA TYR A 142 -10.16 -7.35 3.07
C TYR A 142 -8.82 -6.94 2.45
N PHE A 143 -7.72 -7.12 3.18
CA PHE A 143 -6.38 -6.75 2.73
C PHE A 143 -5.64 -7.90 2.05
N SER A 144 -6.17 -9.13 2.09
CA SER A 144 -5.47 -10.34 1.64
C SER A 144 -4.89 -10.26 0.22
N VAL A 145 -5.68 -9.76 -0.74
CA VAL A 145 -5.24 -9.61 -2.14
C VAL A 145 -4.18 -8.51 -2.27
N LEU A 146 -4.39 -7.36 -1.62
CA LEU A 146 -3.42 -6.27 -1.62
C LEU A 146 -2.09 -6.68 -0.97
N ASN A 147 -2.14 -7.42 0.14
CA ASN A 147 -0.95 -8.00 0.78
C ASN A 147 -0.18 -8.89 -0.20
N GLY A 148 -0.87 -9.79 -0.90
CA GLY A 148 -0.25 -10.67 -1.90
C GLY A 148 0.44 -9.89 -3.02
N ILE A 149 -0.19 -8.82 -3.52
CA ILE A 149 0.39 -7.94 -4.55
C ILE A 149 1.65 -7.23 -4.04
N LEU A 150 1.60 -6.66 -2.83
CA LEU A 150 2.74 -5.98 -2.22
C LEU A 150 3.91 -6.95 -1.99
N MET A 151 3.65 -8.15 -1.47
CA MET A 151 4.68 -9.17 -1.25
C MET A 151 5.29 -9.67 -2.56
N LYS A 152 4.47 -9.90 -3.59
CA LYS A 152 4.94 -10.25 -4.94
C LYS A 152 5.86 -9.15 -5.49
N GLN A 153 5.45 -7.89 -5.39
CA GLN A 153 6.23 -6.77 -5.90
C GLN A 153 7.53 -6.57 -5.14
N LEU A 154 7.53 -6.83 -3.83
CA LEU A 154 8.73 -6.82 -3.00
C LEU A 154 9.72 -7.90 -3.45
N GLU A 155 9.27 -9.13 -3.71
CA GLU A 155 10.19 -10.20 -4.14
C GLU A 155 10.84 -9.87 -5.49
N ILE A 156 10.08 -9.30 -6.43
CA ILE A 156 10.61 -8.79 -7.71
C ILE A 156 11.71 -7.74 -7.46
N HIS A 157 11.47 -6.77 -6.57
CA HIS A 157 12.45 -5.72 -6.28
C HIS A 157 13.68 -6.25 -5.54
N LYS A 158 13.49 -7.17 -4.60
CA LYS A 158 14.56 -7.82 -3.84
C LYS A 158 15.52 -8.53 -4.78
N GLU A 159 15.02 -9.24 -5.80
CA GLU A 159 15.87 -9.86 -6.81
C GLU A 159 16.73 -8.84 -7.57
N VAL A 160 16.18 -7.68 -7.93
CA VAL A 160 16.91 -6.62 -8.63
C VAL A 160 17.97 -6.00 -7.71
N ILE A 161 17.58 -5.62 -6.50
CA ILE A 161 18.42 -4.90 -5.54
C ILE A 161 19.61 -5.75 -5.06
N LEU A 162 19.40 -7.06 -4.85
CA LEU A 162 20.47 -7.96 -4.41
C LEU A 162 21.39 -8.42 -5.56
N LYS A 163 20.91 -8.41 -6.83
CA LYS A 163 21.75 -8.76 -8.00
C LYS A 163 22.72 -7.65 -8.43
N GLU A 164 22.49 -6.39 -8.04
CA GLU A 164 23.43 -5.29 -8.26
C GLU A 164 24.74 -5.39 -7.43
N GLU A 165 24.94 -6.48 -6.65
CA GLU A 165 26.17 -6.74 -5.87
C GLU A 165 27.17 -7.69 -6.56
N VAL A 166 26.92 -8.12 -7.80
CA VAL A 166 27.81 -9.01 -8.58
C VAL A 166 28.47 -8.28 -9.74
#